data_AF-A0A661G7G9-F1
#
_entry.id   AF-A0A661G7G9-F1
#
_cell.length_a   1.000
_cell.length_b   1.000
_cell.length_c   1.000
_cell.angle_alpha   90.00
_cell.angle_beta   90.00
_cell.angle_gamma   90.00
#
_symmetry.space_group_name_H-M   'P 1'
#
loop_
_entity.id
_entity.type
_entity.pdbx_description
1 polymer ?
#
loop_
_entity_poly.entity_id
_entity_poly.type
_entity_poly.pdbx_seq_one_letter_code
_entity_poly.pdbx_strand_id
1 'polypeptide(L)'
;MIIQARWIIFLALVAGIALSTAEASEWQLVQDSSNVRFIGVQEGSAFRARFRNFSAMIDFDPGNPTAGKIIGVVKMDSAKTGDAERDATLLEEDWFDPQNHPESRFDSERIEQLDDGTFAAHGQLTIIGNSQPVTMSFEFEVTDSTAHFSGSFDIKRLDFGVGWEATNWIDDEVAVQVELDLEQ
;
A
#
# COMPACT_ATOMS: atom_id res chain seq x y z
N MET A 1 1.69 83.05 -2.93
CA MET A 1 2.50 81.91 -2.45
C MET A 1 1.61 81.09 -1.53
N ILE A 2 1.15 79.92 -1.98
CA ILE A 2 0.74 78.71 -1.23
C ILE A 2 0.52 77.63 -2.30
N ILE A 3 0.97 76.42 -2.02
CA ILE A 3 1.31 75.34 -2.95
C ILE A 3 0.41 74.11 -2.67
N GLN A 4 0.26 73.21 -3.67
CA GLN A 4 -0.05 71.76 -3.58
C GLN A 4 -1.54 71.36 -3.48
N ALA A 5 -2.03 70.24 -4.02
CA ALA A 5 -1.44 69.10 -4.73
C ALA A 5 -2.49 68.43 -5.64
N ARG A 6 -2.08 67.92 -6.81
CA ARG A 6 -2.89 67.05 -7.69
C ARG A 6 -2.69 65.60 -7.26
N TRP A 7 -3.78 64.92 -6.92
CA TRP A 7 -3.77 63.49 -6.59
C TRP A 7 -3.91 62.69 -7.89
N ILE A 8 -2.90 61.89 -8.22
CA ILE A 8 -2.94 60.92 -9.31
C ILE A 8 -3.40 59.59 -8.70
N ILE A 9 -4.57 59.12 -9.11
CA ILE A 9 -5.08 57.79 -8.75
C ILE A 9 -4.42 56.79 -9.70
N PHE A 10 -3.57 55.91 -9.16
CA PHE A 10 -3.02 54.75 -9.87
C PHE A 10 -4.05 53.60 -9.79
N LEU A 11 -4.57 53.19 -10.95
CA LEU A 11 -5.38 51.98 -11.09
C LEU A 11 -4.42 50.79 -11.25
N ALA A 12 -4.21 50.01 -10.18
CA ALA A 12 -3.42 48.78 -10.25
C ALA A 12 -4.30 47.64 -10.79
N LEU A 13 -4.03 47.20 -12.02
CA LEU A 13 -4.62 46.01 -12.61
C LEU A 13 -3.93 44.78 -12.02
N VAL A 14 -4.59 44.09 -11.08
CA VAL A 14 -4.13 42.79 -10.57
C VAL A 14 -4.63 41.71 -11.53
N ALA A 15 -3.74 41.18 -12.36
CA ALA A 15 -4.02 39.99 -13.16
C ALA A 15 -4.06 38.77 -12.24
N GLY A 16 -5.25 38.21 -12.04
CA GLY A 16 -5.43 36.97 -11.29
C GLY A 16 -4.88 35.78 -12.09
N ILE A 17 -3.81 35.16 -11.60
CA ILE A 17 -3.34 33.87 -12.12
C ILE A 17 -4.32 32.82 -11.60
N ALA A 18 -5.15 32.28 -12.49
CA ALA A 18 -5.95 31.10 -12.17
C ALA A 18 -4.99 29.90 -12.09
N LEU A 19 -4.74 29.42 -10.88
CA LEU A 19 -4.12 28.12 -10.66
C LEU A 19 -5.18 27.07 -10.97
N SER A 20 -5.04 26.38 -12.10
CA SER A 20 -5.80 25.16 -12.37
C SER A 20 -5.32 24.09 -11.40
N THR A 21 -6.14 23.77 -10.40
CA THR A 21 -5.99 22.54 -9.63
C THR A 21 -6.34 21.41 -10.58
N ALA A 22 -5.33 20.67 -11.06
CA ALA A 22 -5.59 19.39 -11.68
C ALA A 22 -6.24 18.51 -10.61
N GLU A 23 -7.50 18.12 -10.79
CA GLU A 23 -8.12 17.06 -10.01
C GLU A 23 -7.45 15.77 -10.46
N ALA A 24 -6.40 15.36 -9.75
CA ALA A 24 -5.93 13.99 -9.85
C ALA A 24 -7.09 13.12 -9.36
N SER A 25 -7.66 12.28 -10.25
CA SER A 25 -8.66 11.31 -9.84
C SER A 25 -7.96 10.31 -8.92
N GLU A 26 -8.19 10.43 -7.63
CA GLU A 26 -7.67 9.48 -6.65
C GLU A 26 -8.46 8.18 -6.78
N TRP A 27 -7.77 7.09 -7.11
CA TRP A 27 -8.38 5.76 -7.16
C TRP A 27 -8.93 5.38 -5.78
N GLN A 28 -10.23 5.18 -5.68
CA GLN A 28 -10.92 4.76 -4.47
C GLN A 28 -11.02 3.24 -4.40
N LEU A 29 -10.68 2.68 -3.24
CA LEU A 29 -10.71 1.24 -3.00
C LEU A 29 -12.15 0.72 -2.87
N VAL A 30 -12.51 -0.27 -3.71
CA VAL A 30 -13.76 -1.03 -3.59
C VAL A 30 -13.52 -2.22 -2.66
N GLN A 31 -13.81 -2.05 -1.37
CA GLN A 31 -13.41 -2.99 -0.33
C GLN A 31 -14.00 -4.40 -0.47
N ASP A 32 -15.24 -4.54 -0.94
CA ASP A 32 -15.96 -5.82 -0.97
C ASP A 32 -15.39 -6.83 -1.99
N SER A 33 -14.78 -6.35 -3.06
CA SER A 33 -14.15 -7.19 -4.08
C SER A 33 -12.61 -7.22 -3.97
N SER A 34 -12.04 -6.37 -3.12
CA SER A 34 -10.60 -6.32 -2.84
C SER A 34 -10.16 -7.31 -1.76
N ASN A 35 -8.90 -7.73 -1.81
CA ASN A 35 -8.30 -8.71 -0.90
C ASN A 35 -6.79 -8.45 -0.69
N VAL A 36 -6.34 -8.50 0.56
CA VAL A 36 -4.92 -8.64 0.90
C VAL A 36 -4.73 -9.97 1.63
N ARG A 37 -3.88 -10.84 1.08
CA ARG A 37 -3.70 -12.22 1.54
C ARG A 37 -2.24 -12.52 1.80
N PHE A 38 -2.01 -13.45 2.71
CA PHE A 38 -0.73 -14.11 2.85
C PHE A 38 -0.91 -15.63 2.89
N ILE A 39 0.09 -16.36 2.42
CA ILE A 39 0.12 -17.81 2.38
C ILE A 39 1.35 -18.27 3.14
N GLY A 40 1.11 -18.95 4.26
CA GLY A 40 2.15 -19.60 5.04
C GLY A 40 2.07 -21.12 4.91
N VAL A 41 3.13 -21.80 5.30
CA VAL A 41 3.19 -23.27 5.35
C VAL A 41 3.44 -23.71 6.78
N GLN A 42 2.57 -24.58 7.29
CA GLN A 42 2.69 -25.19 8.62
C GLN A 42 2.76 -26.71 8.45
N GLU A 43 3.83 -27.32 8.93
CA GLU A 43 4.10 -28.76 8.83
C GLU A 43 3.95 -29.28 7.38
N GLY A 44 4.45 -28.51 6.41
CA GLY A 44 4.37 -28.82 4.98
C GLY A 44 3.00 -28.59 4.33
N SER A 45 1.99 -28.12 5.08
CA SER A 45 0.66 -27.80 4.57
C SER A 45 0.46 -26.29 4.46
N ALA A 46 0.13 -25.82 3.26
CA ALA A 46 -0.16 -24.41 3.03
C ALA A 46 -1.50 -24.02 3.67
N PHE A 47 -1.52 -22.89 4.36
CA PHE A 47 -2.73 -22.21 4.82
C PHE A 47 -2.81 -20.81 4.19
N ARG A 48 -4.02 -20.34 3.92
CA ARG A 48 -4.26 -19.00 3.40
C ARG A 48 -4.88 -18.13 4.48
N ALA A 49 -4.39 -16.91 4.59
CA ALA A 49 -4.93 -15.91 5.47
C ALA A 49 -5.28 -14.66 4.68
N ARG A 50 -6.22 -13.87 5.20
CA ARG A 50 -6.58 -12.56 4.66
C ARG A 50 -6.69 -11.53 5.77
N PHE A 51 -6.35 -10.30 5.46
CA PHE A 51 -6.69 -9.15 6.29
C PHE A 51 -8.09 -8.66 5.91
N ARG A 52 -8.97 -8.49 6.90
CA ARG A 52 -10.33 -7.96 6.67
C ARG A 52 -10.37 -6.44 6.64
N ASN A 53 -9.41 -5.79 7.29
CA ASN A 53 -9.30 -4.33 7.38
C ASN A 53 -7.98 -3.90 6.78
N PHE A 54 -8.05 -3.22 5.65
CA PHE A 54 -6.90 -2.67 4.95
C PHE A 54 -7.31 -1.41 4.20
N SER A 55 -6.32 -0.61 3.81
CA SER A 55 -6.48 0.57 2.98
C SER A 55 -5.33 0.64 1.99
N ALA A 56 -5.58 1.23 0.83
CA ALA A 56 -4.57 1.48 -0.18
C ALA A 56 -4.70 2.90 -0.71
N MET A 57 -3.57 3.52 -1.03
CA MET A 57 -3.48 4.75 -1.81
C MET A 57 -2.64 4.42 -3.04
N ILE A 58 -3.26 4.52 -4.22
CA ILE A 58 -2.65 4.18 -5.50
C ILE A 58 -2.69 5.44 -6.37
N ASP A 59 -1.54 6.11 -6.50
CA ASP A 59 -1.31 7.16 -7.47
C ASP A 59 -0.41 6.56 -8.55
N PHE A 60 -0.99 6.07 -9.64
CA PHE A 60 -0.23 5.34 -10.65
C PHE A 60 -0.78 5.58 -12.06
N ASP A 61 0.12 6.00 -12.95
CA ASP A 61 -0.10 6.12 -14.39
C ASP A 61 0.85 5.13 -15.11
N PRO A 62 0.32 4.08 -15.78
CA PRO A 62 1.13 3.15 -16.57
C PRO A 62 2.00 3.83 -17.64
N GLY A 63 1.60 5.01 -18.13
CA GLY A 63 2.38 5.81 -19.09
C GLY A 63 3.54 6.58 -18.47
N ASN A 64 3.54 6.75 -17.14
CA ASN A 64 4.60 7.42 -16.39
C ASN A 64 4.83 6.76 -15.01
N PRO A 65 5.27 5.49 -14.98
CA PRO A 65 5.32 4.71 -13.74
C PRO A 65 6.25 5.32 -12.69
N THR A 66 7.30 6.02 -13.11
CA THR A 66 8.30 6.62 -12.20
C THR A 66 7.78 7.76 -11.34
N ALA A 67 6.63 8.36 -11.69
CA ALA A 67 5.96 9.36 -10.88
C ALA A 67 4.97 8.74 -9.86
N GLY A 68 4.74 7.43 -9.94
CA GLY A 68 3.73 6.75 -9.14
C GLY A 68 4.12 6.55 -7.67
N LYS A 69 3.10 6.37 -6.85
CA LYS A 69 3.17 6.07 -5.42
C LYS A 69 2.12 5.03 -5.05
N ILE A 70 2.57 3.96 -4.39
CA ILE A 70 1.72 2.92 -3.81
C ILE A 70 1.98 2.88 -2.31
N ILE A 71 0.90 2.98 -1.54
CA ILE A 71 0.92 2.81 -0.09
C ILE A 71 -0.17 1.81 0.27
N GLY A 72 0.20 0.76 1.00
CA GLY A 72 -0.73 -0.24 1.52
C GLY A 72 -0.64 -0.31 3.04
N VAL A 73 -1.78 -0.44 3.72
CA VAL A 73 -1.83 -0.62 5.18
C VAL A 73 -2.82 -1.72 5.51
N VAL A 74 -2.43 -2.65 6.38
CA VAL A 74 -3.31 -3.68 6.94
C VAL A 74 -3.40 -3.51 8.46
N LYS A 75 -4.57 -3.77 9.05
CA LYS A 75 -4.70 -3.87 10.51
C LYS A 75 -4.40 -5.30 10.96
N MET A 76 -3.45 -5.44 11.86
CA MET A 76 -2.90 -6.75 12.26
C MET A 76 -3.95 -7.66 12.92
N ASP A 77 -4.84 -7.08 13.71
CA ASP A 77 -5.94 -7.79 14.38
C ASP A 77 -7.01 -8.34 13.42
N SER A 78 -6.99 -7.89 12.17
CA SER A 78 -7.98 -8.24 11.16
C SER A 78 -7.64 -9.51 10.38
N ALA A 79 -6.46 -10.08 10.62
CA ALA A 79 -6.01 -11.33 10.00
C ALA A 79 -6.96 -12.50 10.34
N LYS A 80 -7.31 -13.28 9.33
CA LYS A 80 -8.17 -14.47 9.44
C LYS A 80 -7.69 -15.58 8.52
N THR A 81 -7.51 -16.77 9.09
CA THR A 81 -7.12 -18.01 8.41
C THR A 81 -8.29 -18.98 8.25
N GLY A 82 -9.38 -18.76 8.99
CA GLY A 82 -10.52 -19.67 9.06
C GLY A 82 -10.37 -20.77 10.12
N ASP A 83 -9.24 -20.79 10.83
CA ASP A 83 -8.97 -21.65 11.97
C ASP A 83 -8.87 -20.80 13.24
N ALA A 84 -9.72 -21.07 14.23
CA ALA A 84 -9.84 -20.23 15.42
C ALA A 84 -8.60 -20.25 16.31
N GLU A 85 -7.85 -21.35 16.35
CA GLU A 85 -6.65 -21.49 17.16
C GLU A 85 -5.50 -20.70 16.52
N ARG A 86 -5.26 -20.88 15.23
CA ARG A 86 -4.26 -20.09 14.49
C ARG A 86 -4.59 -18.60 14.50
N ASP A 87 -5.87 -18.26 14.35
CA ASP A 87 -6.32 -16.86 14.42
C ASP A 87 -6.07 -16.23 15.80
N ALA A 88 -6.10 -17.02 16.88
CA ALA A 88 -5.73 -16.55 18.21
C ALA A 88 -4.21 -16.40 18.35
N THR A 89 -3.44 -17.40 17.89
CA THR A 89 -1.97 -17.38 17.93
C THR A 89 -1.37 -16.22 17.16
N LEU A 90 -1.92 -15.86 15.99
CA LEU A 90 -1.45 -14.70 15.22
C LEU A 90 -1.52 -13.38 16.00
N LEU A 91 -2.36 -13.28 17.04
CA LEU A 91 -2.52 -12.08 17.85
C LEU A 91 -1.60 -12.03 19.08
N GLU A 92 -0.80 -13.08 19.31
CA GLU A 92 0.13 -13.16 20.43
C GLU A 92 1.36 -12.26 20.22
N GLU A 93 2.09 -12.03 21.32
CA GLU A 93 3.26 -11.13 21.39
C GLU A 93 4.40 -11.58 20.44
N ASP A 94 4.63 -12.90 20.35
CA ASP A 94 5.63 -13.47 19.44
C ASP A 94 5.22 -13.38 17.96
N TRP A 95 3.98 -12.98 17.64
CA TRP A 95 3.43 -12.95 16.29
C TRP A 95 3.15 -11.53 15.80
N PHE A 96 1.88 -11.12 15.67
CA PHE A 96 1.57 -9.78 15.17
C PHE A 96 1.44 -8.73 16.26
N ASP A 97 1.23 -9.13 17.52
CA ASP A 97 1.08 -8.23 18.67
C ASP A 97 0.32 -6.92 18.34
N PRO A 98 -0.95 -7.00 17.93
CA PRO A 98 -1.68 -5.83 17.43
C PRO A 98 -1.89 -4.73 18.49
N GLN A 99 -1.66 -5.03 19.78
CA GLN A 99 -1.77 -4.03 20.84
C GLN A 99 -0.61 -3.03 20.77
N ASN A 100 0.62 -3.50 20.49
CA ASN A 100 1.80 -2.64 20.34
C ASN A 100 2.07 -2.29 18.87
N HIS A 101 1.63 -3.15 17.94
CA HIS A 101 1.86 -3.04 16.50
C HIS A 101 0.53 -3.15 15.71
N PRO A 102 -0.35 -2.14 15.79
CA PRO A 102 -1.71 -2.24 15.27
C PRO A 102 -1.79 -2.36 13.73
N GLU A 103 -0.73 -1.99 13.01
CA GLU A 103 -0.70 -2.00 11.56
C GLU A 103 0.65 -2.43 10.98
N SER A 104 0.58 -3.05 9.80
CA SER A 104 1.71 -3.17 8.87
C SER A 104 1.47 -2.25 7.68
N ARG A 105 2.58 -1.72 7.13
CA ARG A 105 2.57 -0.75 6.06
C ARG A 105 3.60 -1.11 5.00
N PHE A 106 3.20 -1.03 3.73
CA PHE A 106 4.08 -0.96 2.58
C PHE A 106 4.10 0.46 2.02
N ASP A 107 5.28 0.96 1.67
CA ASP A 107 5.47 2.30 1.12
C ASP A 107 6.46 2.23 -0.06
N SER A 108 5.97 2.45 -1.29
CA SER A 108 6.81 2.38 -2.48
C SER A 108 7.75 3.58 -2.57
N GLU A 109 9.02 3.34 -2.88
CA GLU A 109 10.04 4.37 -3.10
C GLU A 109 10.29 4.62 -4.59
N ARG A 110 10.12 3.58 -5.41
CA ARG A 110 10.36 3.63 -6.85
C ARG A 110 9.51 2.60 -7.57
N ILE A 111 8.92 2.99 -8.69
CA ILE A 111 8.17 2.10 -9.56
C ILE A 111 8.78 2.12 -10.96
N GLU A 112 8.94 0.93 -11.56
CA GLU A 112 9.45 0.77 -12.92
C GLU A 112 8.62 -0.23 -13.71
N GLN A 113 8.62 -0.08 -15.03
CA GLN A 113 8.08 -1.06 -15.96
C GLN A 113 9.14 -2.13 -16.23
N LEU A 114 8.71 -3.39 -16.27
CA LEU A 114 9.54 -4.55 -16.59
C LEU A 114 9.40 -4.93 -18.07
N ASP A 115 10.37 -5.69 -18.58
CA ASP A 115 10.44 -6.08 -20.00
C ASP A 115 9.26 -6.98 -20.45
N ASP A 116 8.60 -7.65 -19.52
CA ASP A 116 7.43 -8.50 -19.76
C ASP A 116 6.10 -7.73 -19.77
N GLY A 117 6.14 -6.41 -19.54
CA GLY A 117 4.97 -5.53 -19.52
C GLY A 117 4.34 -5.35 -18.13
N THR A 118 4.82 -6.06 -17.11
CA THR A 118 4.42 -5.85 -15.71
C THR A 118 5.20 -4.69 -15.08
N PHE A 119 4.92 -4.37 -13.81
CA PHE A 119 5.59 -3.33 -13.06
C PHE A 119 6.23 -3.87 -11.79
N ALA A 120 7.32 -3.24 -11.35
CA ALA A 120 7.94 -3.49 -10.06
C ALA A 120 7.89 -2.25 -9.18
N ALA A 121 7.23 -2.36 -8.02
CA ALA A 121 7.27 -1.37 -6.95
C ALA A 121 8.30 -1.78 -5.90
N HIS A 122 9.40 -1.04 -5.84
CA HIS A 122 10.43 -1.18 -4.81
C HIS A 122 10.03 -0.30 -3.64
N GLY A 123 9.98 -0.87 -2.43
CA GLY A 123 9.51 -0.13 -1.28
C GLY A 123 9.93 -0.75 0.04
N GLN A 124 9.55 -0.06 1.11
CA GLN A 124 9.78 -0.52 2.48
C GLN A 124 8.49 -1.16 3.00
N LEU A 125 8.61 -2.40 3.43
CA LEU A 125 7.57 -3.09 4.18
C LEU A 125 7.93 -3.02 5.66
N THR A 126 6.99 -2.60 6.50
CA THR A 126 7.12 -2.62 7.96
C THR A 126 6.13 -3.61 8.55
N ILE A 127 6.62 -4.57 9.33
CA ILE A 127 5.83 -5.55 10.08
C ILE A 127 6.38 -5.57 11.51
N ILE A 128 5.49 -5.43 12.50
CA ILE A 128 5.84 -5.34 13.93
C ILE A 128 7.00 -4.39 14.26
N GLY A 129 7.04 -3.24 13.57
CA GLY A 129 8.07 -2.21 13.77
C GLY A 129 9.41 -2.48 13.08
N ASN A 130 9.60 -3.66 12.47
CA ASN A 130 10.77 -3.99 11.67
C ASN A 130 10.52 -3.66 10.20
N SER A 131 11.44 -2.93 9.56
CA SER A 131 11.33 -2.51 8.17
C SER A 131 12.35 -3.21 7.28
N GLN A 132 11.90 -3.82 6.19
CA GLN A 132 12.75 -4.46 5.19
C GLN A 132 12.39 -3.95 3.78
N PRO A 133 13.39 -3.85 2.87
CA PRO A 133 13.13 -3.59 1.48
C PRO A 133 12.46 -4.81 0.83
N VAL A 134 11.39 -4.57 0.08
CA VAL A 134 10.73 -5.60 -0.73
C VAL A 134 10.42 -5.04 -2.13
N THR A 135 10.36 -5.93 -3.11
CA THR A 135 9.95 -5.60 -4.47
C THR A 135 8.64 -6.32 -4.76
N MET A 136 7.56 -5.54 -4.92
CA MET A 136 6.28 -6.05 -5.35
C MET A 136 6.18 -6.02 -6.86
N SER A 137 5.99 -7.19 -7.47
CA SER A 137 5.63 -7.28 -8.89
C SER A 137 4.12 -7.11 -9.00
N PHE A 138 3.66 -6.28 -9.93
CA PHE A 138 2.23 -6.01 -10.07
C PHE A 138 1.80 -5.68 -11.50
N GLU A 139 0.51 -5.85 -11.74
CA GLU A 139 -0.23 -5.44 -12.92
C GLU A 139 -1.28 -4.39 -12.54
N PHE A 140 -1.57 -3.48 -13.46
CA PHE A 140 -2.56 -2.43 -13.27
C PHE A 140 -3.40 -2.25 -14.53
N GLU A 141 -4.60 -2.81 -14.51
CA GLU A 141 -5.51 -2.83 -15.66
C GLU A 141 -6.59 -1.78 -15.49
N VAL A 142 -6.65 -0.79 -16.39
CA VAL A 142 -7.66 0.28 -16.36
C VAL A 142 -8.74 0.00 -17.41
N THR A 143 -10.00 -0.03 -16.99
CA THR A 143 -11.17 -0.11 -17.88
C THR A 143 -12.15 1.01 -17.52
N ASP A 144 -12.29 1.98 -18.43
CA ASP A 144 -13.10 3.19 -18.23
C ASP A 144 -12.75 3.92 -16.91
N SER A 145 -13.69 3.96 -15.95
CA SER A 145 -13.52 4.59 -14.64
C SER A 145 -13.19 3.59 -13.52
N THR A 146 -12.79 2.37 -13.88
CA THR A 146 -12.41 1.30 -12.94
C THR A 146 -10.99 0.84 -13.21
N ALA A 147 -10.31 0.35 -12.17
CA ALA A 147 -9.02 -0.31 -12.32
C ALA A 147 -8.93 -1.56 -11.45
N HIS A 148 -8.16 -2.53 -11.93
CA HIS A 148 -7.79 -3.73 -11.20
C HIS A 148 -6.28 -3.75 -10.96
N PHE A 149 -5.89 -3.85 -9.69
CA PHE A 149 -4.49 -3.98 -9.26
C PHE A 149 -4.28 -5.42 -8.77
N SER A 150 -3.33 -6.13 -9.38
CA SER A 150 -2.90 -7.46 -8.95
C SER A 150 -1.41 -7.42 -8.62
N GLY A 151 -1.04 -7.65 -7.37
CA GLY A 151 0.34 -7.55 -6.88
C GLY A 151 0.75 -8.73 -6.03
N SER A 152 2.04 -9.07 -6.08
CA SER A 152 2.61 -10.14 -5.26
C SER A 152 4.08 -9.90 -4.91
N PHE A 153 4.48 -10.47 -3.78
CA PHE A 153 5.87 -10.57 -3.34
C PHE A 153 6.01 -11.64 -2.26
N ASP A 154 7.21 -12.16 -2.09
CA ASP A 154 7.55 -13.09 -1.01
C ASP A 154 8.36 -12.39 0.06
N ILE A 155 8.17 -12.81 1.31
CA ILE A 155 8.94 -12.33 2.46
C ILE A 155 9.47 -13.50 3.28
N LYS A 156 10.43 -13.21 4.15
CA LYS A 156 10.82 -14.08 5.26
C LYS A 156 10.27 -13.52 6.56
N ARG A 157 9.37 -14.25 7.21
CA ARG A 157 8.72 -13.77 8.45
C ARG A 157 9.72 -13.49 9.56
N LEU A 158 10.84 -14.23 9.60
CA LEU A 158 11.87 -14.05 10.62
C LEU A 158 12.71 -12.79 10.43
N ASP A 159 12.83 -12.25 9.20
CA ASP A 159 13.47 -10.95 8.95
C ASP A 159 12.69 -9.79 9.59
N PHE A 160 11.42 -10.03 9.92
CA PHE A 160 10.55 -9.11 10.64
C PHE A 160 10.36 -9.48 12.11
N GLY A 161 10.92 -10.59 12.59
CA GLY A 161 10.73 -11.08 13.96
C GLY A 161 9.36 -11.72 14.22
N VAL A 162 8.64 -12.17 13.19
CA VAL A 162 7.29 -12.73 13.33
C VAL A 162 7.33 -14.24 13.52
N GLY A 163 6.83 -14.69 14.66
CA GLY A 163 6.65 -16.08 15.04
C GLY A 163 7.95 -16.76 15.46
N TRP A 164 7.84 -18.04 15.84
CA TRP A 164 8.97 -18.81 16.35
C TRP A 164 10.02 -19.15 15.27
N GLU A 165 11.29 -19.27 15.66
CA GLU A 165 12.40 -19.62 14.73
C GLU A 165 12.36 -21.07 14.21
N ALA A 166 11.46 -21.92 14.72
CA ALA A 166 11.35 -23.32 14.34
C ALA A 166 10.78 -23.49 12.92
N THR A 167 11.63 -23.32 11.90
CA THR A 167 11.25 -23.38 10.48
C THR A 167 10.87 -24.77 9.99
N ASN A 168 11.17 -25.82 10.76
CA ASN A 168 10.67 -27.17 10.52
C ASN A 168 9.17 -27.33 10.86
N TRP A 169 8.60 -26.38 11.61
CA TRP A 169 7.19 -26.37 11.99
C TRP A 169 6.39 -25.35 11.16
N ILE A 170 6.93 -24.14 10.99
CA ILE A 170 6.33 -23.09 10.15
C ILE A 170 7.42 -22.52 9.26
N ASP A 171 7.25 -22.66 7.95
CA ASP A 171 8.23 -22.16 6.98
C ASP A 171 8.50 -20.66 7.18
N ASP A 172 9.71 -20.24 6.85
CA ASP A 172 10.10 -18.83 6.95
C ASP A 172 9.51 -18.02 5.79
N GLU A 173 9.42 -18.62 4.61
CA GLU A 173 8.89 -18.00 3.41
C GLU A 173 7.37 -17.85 3.49
N VAL A 174 6.89 -16.64 3.22
CA VAL A 174 5.48 -16.28 3.19
C VAL A 174 5.21 -15.51 1.91
N ALA A 175 4.29 -16.03 1.09
CA ALA A 175 3.84 -15.33 -0.10
C ALA A 175 2.74 -14.33 0.24
N VAL A 176 2.82 -13.12 -0.31
CA VAL A 176 1.83 -12.06 -0.15
C VAL A 176 1.16 -11.80 -1.50
N GLN A 177 -0.16 -11.66 -1.48
CA GLN A 177 -0.98 -11.37 -2.66
C GLN A 177 -1.93 -10.23 -2.36
N VAL A 178 -2.01 -9.28 -3.29
CA VAL A 178 -2.81 -8.07 -3.19
C VAL A 178 -3.66 -7.99 -4.45
N GLU A 179 -4.98 -8.03 -4.28
CA GLU A 179 -5.95 -7.90 -5.37
C GLU A 179 -6.88 -6.75 -5.01
N LEU A 180 -6.85 -5.65 -5.75
CA LEU A 180 -7.67 -4.47 -5.46
C LEU A 180 -8.50 -4.10 -6.67
N ASP A 181 -9.79 -3.87 -6.45
CA ASP A 181 -10.64 -3.17 -7.39
C ASP A 181 -10.76 -1.71 -6.96
N LEU A 182 -10.65 -0.83 -7.94
CA LEU A 182 -10.57 0.61 -7.74
C LEU A 182 -11.56 1.33 -8.65
N GLU A 183 -12.09 2.47 -8.20
CA GLU A 183 -12.97 3.34 -8.98
C GLU A 183 -12.60 4.82 -8.83
N GLN A 184 -12.93 5.64 -9.83
CA GLN A 184 -12.75 7.10 -9.82
C GLN A 184 -14.02 7.85 -9.43
#